data_AF-A0A935EF82-F1
#
_entry.id   AF-A0A935EF82-F1
#
_cell.length_a   1.000
_cell.length_b   1.000
_cell.length_c   1.000
_cell.angle_alpha   90.00
_cell.angle_beta   90.00
_cell.angle_gamma   90.00
#
_symmetry.space_group_name_H-M   'P 1'
#
loop_
_entity.id
_entity.type
_entity.pdbx_description
1 polymer ?
#
loop_
_entity_poly.entity_id
_entity_poly.type
_entity_poly.pdbx_seq_one_letter_code
_entity_poly.pdbx_strand_id
1 'polypeptide(L)'
;MELLFKREQSTTQMSRVNFKLWGKLEVTEDEQALINRYRLDEAILIGADDRHLLRGAIKLGAVVFVIAALLITYMLSSGTFGFLGGIAAGVGAGYWQMNEKRETIFVKDMLHGRNFTCDSVIELAKKEAWLEGACALFRQVMESAKHWDGVERHTIEPLPKEQAKELILRAY
;
A
#
# COMPACT_ATOMS: atom_id res chain seq x y z
N MET A 1 -1.86 -21.03 -3.71
CA MET A 1 -1.79 -19.86 -2.83
C MET A 1 -2.26 -20.17 -1.41
N GLU A 2 -1.41 -19.90 -0.42
CA GLU A 2 -1.69 -19.97 1.02
C GLU A 2 -1.35 -18.63 1.67
N LEU A 3 -2.11 -18.23 2.70
CA LEU A 3 -1.88 -16.99 3.44
C LEU A 3 -1.40 -17.33 4.85
N LEU A 4 -0.20 -16.89 5.19
CA LEU A 4 0.41 -17.10 6.48
C LEU A 4 0.24 -15.86 7.35
N PHE A 5 -0.29 -16.07 8.56
CA PHE A 5 -0.35 -15.05 9.59
C PHE A 5 0.49 -15.44 10.81
N LYS A 6 1.25 -14.49 11.33
CA LYS A 6 1.93 -14.60 12.62
C LYS A 6 1.55 -13.39 13.47
N ARG A 7 0.97 -13.64 14.64
CA ARG A 7 0.54 -12.62 15.59
C ARG A 7 1.62 -12.48 16.66
N GLU A 8 2.11 -11.27 16.87
CA GLU A 8 3.13 -10.95 17.87
C GLU A 8 2.62 -9.86 18.81
N GLN A 9 2.91 -10.00 20.09
CA GLN A 9 2.66 -8.97 21.09
C GLN A 9 4.00 -8.40 21.54
N SER A 10 4.16 -7.09 21.39
CA SER A 10 5.34 -6.39 21.90
C SER A 10 4.92 -5.42 23.00
N THR A 11 5.56 -5.54 24.15
CA THR A 11 5.40 -4.57 25.25
C THR A 11 6.44 -3.49 25.05
N THR A 12 5.99 -2.28 24.72
CA THR A 12 6.89 -1.13 24.59
C THR A 12 7.32 -0.67 25.99
N GLN A 13 8.51 -0.09 26.11
CA GLN A 13 9.13 0.38 27.37
C GLN A 13 8.25 1.37 28.19
N MET A 14 7.18 1.92 27.58
CA MET A 14 6.18 2.80 28.19
C MET A 14 4.84 2.09 28.58
N SER A 15 4.85 0.76 28.79
CA SER A 15 3.67 -0.01 29.22
C SER A 15 2.46 0.04 28.25
N ARG A 16 2.70 0.41 26.99
CA ARG A 16 1.70 0.28 25.92
C ARG A 16 1.95 -1.04 25.19
N VAL A 17 0.92 -1.88 25.19
CA VAL A 17 0.88 -3.12 24.42
C VAL A 17 0.66 -2.75 22.96
N ASN A 18 1.62 -3.08 22.10
CA ASN A 18 1.48 -2.96 20.66
C ASN A 18 1.35 -4.36 20.07
N PHE A 19 0.32 -4.55 19.25
CA PHE A 19 0.13 -5.79 18.51
C PHE A 19 0.78 -5.66 17.15
N LYS A 20 1.48 -6.70 16.72
CA LYS A 20 2.05 -6.81 15.38
C LYS A 20 1.43 -8.01 14.68
N LEU A 21 0.95 -7.80 13.46
CA LEU A 21 0.46 -8.85 12.58
C LEU A 21 1.45 -8.96 11.41
N TRP A 22 2.13 -10.09 11.31
CA TRP A 22 2.91 -10.42 10.13
C TRP A 22 2.04 -11.24 9.18
N GLY A 23 1.96 -10.80 7.93
CA GLY A 23 1.25 -11.50 6.86
C GLY A 23 2.20 -11.79 5.70
N LYS A 24 2.19 -13.03 5.21
CA LYS A 24 2.94 -13.43 4.00
C LYS A 24 2.07 -14.31 3.11
N LEU A 25 2.15 -14.06 1.81
CA LEU A 25 1.49 -14.85 0.78
C LEU A 25 2.48 -15.88 0.23
N GLU A 26 2.14 -17.16 0.35
CA GLU A 26 2.88 -18.23 -0.31
C GLU A 26 2.17 -18.64 -1.58
N VAL A 27 2.88 -18.49 -2.70
CA VAL A 27 2.40 -18.77 -4.04
C VAL A 27 3.19 -19.94 -4.62
N THR A 28 2.54 -20.75 -5.45
CA THR A 28 3.23 -21.81 -6.19
C THR A 28 4.07 -21.22 -7.33
N GLU A 29 4.97 -22.00 -7.92
CA GLU A 29 5.82 -21.53 -9.04
C GLU A 29 5.00 -21.03 -10.23
N ASP A 30 3.89 -21.73 -10.57
CA ASP A 30 2.98 -21.33 -11.65
C ASP A 30 2.28 -19.99 -11.35
N GLU A 31 1.85 -19.80 -10.10
CA GLU A 31 1.24 -18.57 -9.61
C GLU A 31 2.25 -17.41 -9.65
N GLN A 32 3.50 -17.65 -9.25
CA GLN A 32 4.58 -16.67 -9.32
C GLN A 32 4.92 -16.27 -10.76
N ALA A 33 4.88 -17.23 -11.70
CA ALA A 33 5.08 -16.96 -13.12
C ALA A 33 3.99 -16.03 -13.69
N LEU A 34 2.73 -16.24 -13.30
CA LEU A 34 1.61 -15.35 -13.68
C LEU A 34 1.77 -13.94 -13.12
N ILE A 35 2.18 -13.83 -11.84
CA ILE A 35 2.44 -12.54 -11.20
C ILE A 35 3.50 -11.76 -11.96
N ASN A 36 4.62 -12.41 -12.29
CA ASN A 36 5.71 -11.78 -13.03
C ASN A 36 5.30 -11.42 -14.47
N ARG A 37 4.51 -12.28 -15.13
CA ARG A 37 4.05 -12.08 -16.51
C ARG A 37 3.17 -10.85 -16.66
N TYR A 38 2.22 -10.65 -15.73
CA TYR A 38 1.28 -9.53 -15.76
C TYR A 38 1.69 -8.36 -14.85
N ARG A 39 2.88 -8.42 -14.23
CA ARG A 39 3.39 -7.43 -13.26
C ARG A 39 2.38 -7.15 -12.13
N LEU A 40 1.73 -8.20 -11.64
CA LEU A 40 0.78 -8.11 -10.53
C LEU A 40 1.49 -7.78 -9.21
N ASP A 41 2.81 -7.87 -9.15
CA ASP A 41 3.63 -7.50 -8.00
C ASP A 41 3.54 -6.00 -7.67
N GLU A 42 3.37 -5.15 -8.69
CA GLU A 42 3.16 -3.71 -8.54
C GLU A 42 1.69 -3.33 -8.32
N ALA A 43 0.77 -4.29 -8.42
CA ALA A 43 -0.64 -4.03 -8.19
C ALA A 43 -0.91 -3.69 -6.72
N ILE A 44 -1.83 -2.75 -6.52
CA ILE A 44 -2.35 -2.40 -5.19
C ILE A 44 -3.37 -3.47 -4.81
N LEU A 45 -3.07 -4.25 -3.77
CA LEU A 45 -3.99 -5.24 -3.21
C LEU A 45 -5.09 -4.55 -2.40
N ILE A 46 -4.70 -3.52 -1.64
CA ILE A 46 -5.59 -2.74 -0.81
C ILE A 46 -5.24 -1.27 -1.01
N GLY A 47 -6.18 -0.51 -1.58
CA GLY A 47 -6.06 0.94 -1.74
C GLY A 47 -6.70 1.67 -0.57
N ALA A 48 -5.91 2.38 0.22
CA ALA A 48 -6.39 3.26 1.30
C ALA A 48 -6.13 4.73 0.94
N ASP A 49 -6.97 5.66 1.43
CA ASP A 49 -6.77 7.10 1.19
C ASP A 49 -5.65 7.64 2.11
N ASP A 50 -4.41 7.51 1.63
CA ASP A 50 -3.19 7.92 2.33
C ASP A 50 -3.03 9.47 2.42
N ARG A 51 -4.02 10.27 1.98
CA ARG A 51 -3.95 11.75 2.02
C ARG A 51 -3.70 12.31 3.41
N HIS A 52 -4.27 11.67 4.43
CA HIS A 52 -4.09 12.10 5.81
C HIS A 52 -2.66 11.82 6.32
N LEU A 53 -2.05 10.71 5.88
CA LEU A 53 -0.66 10.35 6.17
C LEU A 53 0.32 11.28 5.47
N LEU A 54 0.04 11.65 4.21
CA LEU A 54 0.85 12.60 3.46
C LEU A 54 0.90 13.97 4.15
N ARG A 55 -0.23 14.46 4.67
CA ARG A 55 -0.24 15.69 5.49
C ARG A 55 0.59 15.54 6.77
N GLY A 56 0.53 14.39 7.43
CA GLY A 56 1.34 14.09 8.61
C GLY A 56 2.84 14.06 8.31
N ALA A 57 3.23 13.40 7.21
CA ALA A 57 4.61 13.30 6.76
C ALA A 57 5.19 14.64 6.32
N ILE A 58 4.41 15.49 5.64
CA ILE A 58 4.83 16.86 5.30
C ILE A 58 5.08 17.68 6.57
N LYS A 59 4.17 17.60 7.56
CA LYS A 59 4.34 18.32 8.83
C LYS A 59 5.60 17.87 9.56
N LEU A 60 5.80 16.56 9.70
CA LEU A 60 6.98 16.03 10.38
C LEU A 60 8.26 16.33 9.60
N GLY A 61 8.26 16.15 8.28
CA GLY A 61 9.37 16.48 7.41
C GLY A 61 9.76 17.96 7.48
N ALA A 62 8.78 18.88 7.55
CA ALA A 62 9.02 20.30 7.74
C ALA A 62 9.65 20.61 9.12
N VAL A 63 9.16 19.97 10.19
CA VAL A 63 9.74 20.16 11.53
C VAL A 63 11.17 19.64 11.59
N VAL A 64 11.43 18.44 11.05
CA VAL A 64 12.78 17.85 10.98
C VAL A 64 13.70 18.69 10.11
N PHE A 65 13.22 19.21 8.98
CA PHE A 65 13.95 20.13 8.12
C PHE A 65 14.44 21.35 8.90
N VAL A 66 13.55 22.04 9.64
CA VAL A 66 13.92 23.25 10.39
C VAL A 66 14.95 22.95 11.47
N ILE A 67 14.75 21.88 12.24
CA ILE A 67 15.66 21.50 13.32
C ILE A 67 17.03 21.11 12.76
N ALA A 68 17.06 20.24 11.75
CA ALA A 68 18.30 19.80 11.12
C ALA A 68 19.03 20.96 10.43
N ALA A 69 18.31 21.84 9.73
CA ALA A 69 18.91 23.00 9.07
C ALA A 69 19.57 23.95 10.08
N LEU A 70 18.91 24.25 11.19
CA LEU A 70 19.47 25.10 12.25
C LEU A 70 20.69 24.47 12.91
N LEU A 71 20.61 23.18 13.24
CA LEU A 71 21.68 22.46 13.94
C LEU A 71 22.92 22.28 13.06
N ILE A 72 22.74 21.92 11.79
CA ILE A 72 23.83 21.77 10.82
C ILE A 72 24.45 23.14 10.47
N THR A 73 23.64 24.19 10.33
CA THR A 73 24.15 25.56 10.12
C THR A 73 25.02 26.00 11.30
N TYR A 74 24.57 25.72 12.53
CA TYR A 74 25.31 26.03 13.74
C TYR A 74 26.65 25.26 13.81
N MET A 75 26.66 23.97 13.49
CA MET A 75 27.87 23.15 13.57
C MET A 75 28.90 23.44 12.48
N LEU A 76 28.45 23.66 11.24
CA LEU A 76 29.34 23.85 10.08
C LEU A 76 29.60 25.32 9.74
N SER A 77 29.00 26.26 10.48
CA SER A 77 29.10 27.72 10.26
C SER A 77 28.80 28.14 8.82
N SER A 78 28.03 27.33 8.09
CA SER A 78 27.73 27.52 6.68
C SER A 78 26.26 27.27 6.41
N GLY A 79 25.56 28.32 5.99
CA GLY A 79 24.12 28.27 5.72
C GLY A 79 23.76 27.38 4.53
N THR A 80 24.66 27.20 3.57
CA THR A 80 24.41 26.34 2.39
C THR A 80 24.39 24.86 2.76
N PHE A 81 25.35 24.41 3.58
CA PHE A 81 25.37 23.04 4.08
C PHE A 81 24.22 22.77 5.05
N GLY A 82 23.84 23.75 5.87
CA GLY A 82 22.66 23.67 6.71
C GLY A 82 21.36 23.48 5.93
N PHE A 83 21.15 24.28 4.88
CA PHE A 83 19.96 24.16 4.03
C PHE A 83 19.89 22.80 3.32
N LEU A 84 20.98 22.36 2.67
CA LEU A 84 21.01 21.07 1.96
C LEU A 84 20.87 19.88 2.92
N GLY A 85 21.54 19.92 4.07
CA GLY A 85 21.41 18.90 5.11
C GLY A 85 20.01 18.84 5.70
N GLY A 86 19.38 20.00 5.89
CA GLY A 86 17.97 20.10 6.29
C GLY A 86 17.04 19.44 5.28
N ILE A 87 17.20 19.70 3.98
CA ILE A 87 16.37 19.08 2.92
C ILE A 87 16.50 17.57 2.96
N ALA A 88 17.73 17.06 2.98
CA ALA A 88 17.99 15.62 3.01
C ALA A 88 17.34 14.96 4.24
N ALA A 89 17.48 15.56 5.43
CA ALA A 89 16.89 15.06 6.66
C ALA A 89 15.35 15.12 6.64
N GLY A 90 14.77 16.23 6.17
CA GLY A 90 13.32 16.40 6.11
C GLY A 90 12.64 15.45 5.13
N VAL A 91 13.22 15.27 3.93
CA VAL A 91 12.74 14.31 2.93
C VAL A 91 12.90 12.89 3.44
N GLY A 92 14.04 12.55 4.05
CA GLY A 92 14.28 11.23 4.63
C GLY A 92 13.29 10.88 5.74
N ALA A 93 13.05 11.80 6.67
CA ALA A 93 12.10 11.59 7.76
C ALA A 93 10.65 11.49 7.27
N GLY A 94 10.26 12.35 6.31
CA GLY A 94 8.94 12.28 5.67
C GLY A 94 8.73 10.95 4.94
N TYR A 95 9.72 10.50 4.16
CA TYR A 95 9.67 9.22 3.47
C TYR A 95 9.60 8.04 4.44
N TRP A 96 10.40 8.06 5.52
CA TRP A 96 10.36 7.02 6.55
C TRP A 96 9.00 6.93 7.23
N GLN A 97 8.41 8.07 7.62
CA GLN A 97 7.08 8.08 8.23
C GLN A 97 6.00 7.60 7.27
N MET A 98 6.05 8.02 6.00
CA MET A 98 5.13 7.49 5.01
C MET A 98 5.30 5.98 4.91
N ASN A 99 6.53 5.49 4.77
CA ASN A 99 6.81 4.07 4.60
C ASN A 99 6.30 3.20 5.76
N GLU A 100 6.53 3.63 6.98
CA GLU A 100 6.13 2.90 8.18
C GLU A 100 4.60 2.85 8.35
N LYS A 101 3.90 3.93 7.95
CA LYS A 101 2.47 4.08 8.18
C LYS A 101 1.58 3.84 6.98
N ARG A 102 2.11 3.45 5.80
CA ARG A 102 1.26 3.26 4.59
C ARG A 102 0.18 2.25 4.88
N GLU A 103 -1.08 2.62 4.66
CA GLU A 103 -2.19 1.68 4.72
C GLU A 103 -2.40 0.97 3.37
N THR A 104 -1.89 1.57 2.29
CA THR A 104 -1.82 0.92 0.98
C THR A 104 -0.87 -0.29 1.03
N ILE A 105 -1.37 -1.44 0.59
CA ILE A 105 -0.64 -2.71 0.56
C ILE A 105 -0.50 -3.15 -0.88
N PHE A 106 0.75 -3.35 -1.30
CA PHE A 106 1.08 -3.90 -2.61
C PHE A 106 1.17 -5.43 -2.53
N VAL A 107 0.95 -6.10 -3.66
CA VAL A 107 1.13 -7.56 -3.75
C VAL A 107 2.57 -7.95 -3.41
N LYS A 108 3.58 -7.21 -3.88
CA LYS A 108 5.00 -7.44 -3.53
C LYS A 108 5.26 -7.44 -2.02
N ASP A 109 4.55 -6.62 -1.25
CA ASP A 109 4.74 -6.52 0.20
C ASP A 109 4.27 -7.81 0.88
N MET A 110 3.20 -8.41 0.35
CA MET A 110 2.66 -9.67 0.83
C MET A 110 3.53 -10.87 0.41
N LEU A 111 4.14 -10.84 -0.78
CA LEU A 111 5.05 -11.90 -1.23
C LEU A 111 6.30 -12.03 -0.36
N HIS A 112 6.89 -10.89 0.04
CA HIS A 112 8.08 -10.88 0.90
C HIS A 112 7.74 -11.00 2.40
N GLY A 113 6.48 -10.74 2.76
CA GLY A 113 5.99 -10.70 4.12
C GLY A 113 6.12 -9.30 4.73
N ARG A 114 5.03 -8.79 5.29
CA ARG A 114 4.95 -7.45 5.87
C ARG A 114 4.42 -7.49 7.30
N ASN A 115 5.04 -6.68 8.15
CA ASN A 115 4.57 -6.44 9.52
C ASN A 115 3.59 -5.26 9.53
N PHE A 116 2.44 -5.46 10.16
CA PHE A 116 1.44 -4.44 10.41
C PHE A 116 1.37 -4.17 11.91
N THR A 117 1.61 -2.92 12.31
CA THR A 117 1.36 -2.47 13.67
C THR A 117 -0.14 -2.22 13.86
N CYS A 118 -0.68 -2.66 14.99
CA CYS A 118 -2.08 -2.52 15.37
C CYS A 118 -2.15 -1.96 16.79
N ASP A 119 -2.96 -0.93 16.99
CA ASP A 119 -3.10 -0.25 18.29
C ASP A 119 -4.04 -1.02 19.23
N SER A 120 -4.89 -1.91 18.69
CA SER A 120 -5.83 -2.70 19.47
C SER A 120 -6.02 -4.13 18.94
N VAL A 121 -6.50 -5.02 19.80
CA VAL A 121 -6.84 -6.41 19.43
C VAL A 121 -7.96 -6.46 18.38
N ILE A 122 -8.95 -5.57 18.49
CA ILE A 122 -10.05 -5.47 17.53
C ILE A 122 -9.52 -5.06 16.16
N GLU A 123 -8.59 -4.10 16.12
CA GLU A 123 -7.95 -3.68 14.88
C GLU A 123 -7.13 -4.80 14.27
N LEU A 124 -6.42 -5.61 15.08
CA LEU A 124 -5.71 -6.80 14.60
C LEU A 124 -6.67 -7.77 13.91
N ALA A 125 -7.77 -8.14 14.57
CA ALA A 125 -8.75 -9.06 13.99
C ALA A 125 -9.40 -8.49 12.73
N LYS A 126 -9.68 -7.18 12.71
CA LYS A 126 -10.22 -6.49 11.52
C LYS A 126 -9.22 -6.52 10.35
N LYS A 127 -7.93 -6.26 10.61
CA LYS A 127 -6.88 -6.30 9.57
C LYS A 127 -6.67 -7.71 9.05
N GLU A 128 -6.73 -8.72 9.92
CA GLU A 128 -6.63 -10.12 9.53
C GLU A 128 -7.76 -10.53 8.57
N ALA A 129 -9.01 -10.31 8.97
CA ALA A 129 -10.18 -10.61 8.13
C ALA A 129 -10.18 -9.82 6.81
N TRP A 130 -9.68 -8.58 6.83
CA TRP A 130 -9.59 -7.76 5.64
C TRP A 130 -8.51 -8.25 4.66
N LEU A 131 -7.34 -8.64 5.18
CA LEU A 131 -6.27 -9.24 4.38
C LEU A 131 -6.70 -10.57 3.78
N GLU A 132 -7.40 -11.41 4.55
CA GLU A 132 -7.96 -12.66 4.07
C GLU A 132 -8.93 -12.42 2.89
N GLY A 133 -9.86 -11.48 3.02
CA GLY A 133 -10.79 -11.12 1.96
C GLY A 133 -10.11 -10.56 0.72
N ALA A 134 -9.11 -9.68 0.89
CA ALA A 134 -8.36 -9.11 -0.24
C ALA A 134 -7.53 -10.18 -0.97
N CYS A 135 -6.87 -11.08 -0.24
CA CYS A 135 -6.16 -12.21 -0.82
C CYS A 135 -7.11 -13.18 -1.53
N ALA A 136 -8.31 -13.45 -0.97
CA ALA A 136 -9.30 -14.28 -1.62
C ALA A 136 -9.74 -13.70 -2.99
N LEU A 137 -9.96 -12.39 -3.07
CA LEU A 137 -10.25 -11.70 -4.33
C LEU A 137 -9.06 -11.75 -5.29
N PHE A 138 -7.85 -11.52 -4.79
CA PHE A 138 -6.63 -11.60 -5.59
C PHE A 138 -6.47 -13.00 -6.21
N ARG A 139 -6.78 -14.06 -5.48
CA ARG A 139 -6.79 -15.42 -6.02
C ARG A 139 -7.75 -15.55 -7.21
N GLN A 140 -8.95 -14.99 -7.10
CA GLN A 140 -9.91 -15.01 -8.22
C GLN A 140 -9.41 -14.22 -9.43
N VAL A 141 -8.74 -13.09 -9.20
CA VAL A 141 -8.10 -12.32 -10.28
C VAL A 141 -7.00 -13.15 -10.94
N MET A 142 -6.18 -13.88 -10.17
CA MET A 142 -5.16 -14.76 -10.73
C MET A 142 -5.75 -15.91 -11.55
N GLU A 143 -6.86 -16.50 -11.11
CA GLU A 143 -7.57 -17.54 -11.88
C GLU A 143 -8.17 -16.97 -13.18
N SER A 144 -8.69 -15.75 -13.14
CA SER A 144 -9.11 -15.04 -14.35
C SER A 144 -7.91 -14.73 -15.27
N ALA A 145 -6.77 -14.33 -14.71
CA ALA A 145 -5.57 -13.96 -15.45
C ALA A 145 -4.96 -15.10 -16.28
N LYS A 146 -5.20 -16.35 -15.89
CA LYS A 146 -4.87 -17.52 -16.72
C LYS A 146 -5.53 -17.49 -18.10
N HIS A 147 -6.66 -16.79 -18.22
CA HIS A 147 -7.48 -16.73 -19.43
C HIS A 147 -7.43 -15.36 -20.14
N TRP A 148 -6.69 -14.37 -19.63
CA TRP A 148 -6.68 -13.02 -20.21
C TRP A 148 -6.11 -12.91 -21.62
N ASP A 149 -5.25 -13.85 -22.03
CA ASP A 149 -4.77 -13.91 -23.42
C ASP A 149 -5.81 -14.47 -24.39
N GLY A 150 -6.94 -14.98 -23.88
CA GLY A 150 -8.05 -15.47 -24.68
C GLY A 150 -8.83 -14.33 -25.33
N VAL A 151 -9.20 -14.49 -26.60
CA VAL A 151 -10.10 -13.55 -27.28
C VAL A 151 -11.54 -13.94 -26.96
N GLU A 152 -12.16 -13.24 -26.01
CA GLU A 152 -13.60 -13.34 -25.78
C GLU A 152 -14.38 -12.54 -26.84
N ARG A 153 -15.18 -13.22 -27.65
CA ARG A 153 -16.08 -12.57 -28.62
C ARG A 153 -17.42 -12.27 -27.95
N HIS A 154 -17.59 -11.04 -27.50
CA HIS A 154 -18.90 -10.52 -27.08
C HIS A 154 -19.61 -9.93 -28.30
N THR A 155 -20.71 -10.56 -28.72
CA THR A 155 -21.54 -10.02 -29.82
C THR A 155 -22.42 -8.91 -29.26
N ILE A 156 -22.12 -7.66 -29.63
CA ILE A 156 -22.95 -6.52 -29.28
C ILE A 156 -24.14 -6.51 -30.23
N GLU A 157 -25.30 -6.92 -29.75
CA GLU A 157 -26.53 -6.83 -30.53
C GLU A 157 -26.93 -5.36 -30.74
N PRO A 158 -27.30 -4.97 -31.98
CA PRO A 158 -27.71 -3.61 -32.25
C PRO A 158 -29.02 -3.29 -31.52
N LEU A 159 -28.97 -2.27 -30.67
CA LEU A 159 -30.15 -1.75 -29.99
C LEU A 159 -31.16 -1.16 -31.00
N PRO A 160 -32.47 -1.27 -30.74
CA PRO A 160 -33.48 -0.55 -31.50
C PRO A 160 -33.22 0.97 -31.49
N LYS A 161 -33.54 1.66 -32.60
CA LYS A 161 -33.25 3.10 -32.80
C LYS A 161 -33.64 3.99 -31.63
N GLU A 162 -34.80 3.75 -31.02
CA GLU A 162 -35.31 4.55 -29.89
C GLU A 162 -34.47 4.37 -28.62
N GLN A 163 -34.08 3.12 -28.30
CA GLN A 163 -33.24 2.82 -27.14
C GLN A 163 -31.80 3.28 -27.34
N ALA A 164 -31.28 3.19 -28.57
CA ALA A 164 -29.96 3.71 -28.91
C ALA A 164 -29.90 5.24 -28.74
N LYS A 165 -30.95 5.96 -29.15
CA LYS A 165 -31.05 7.41 -28.98
C LYS A 165 -31.10 7.81 -27.50
N GLU A 166 -31.84 7.08 -26.68
CA GLU A 166 -31.92 7.32 -25.24
C GLU A 166 -30.58 7.06 -24.53
N LEU A 167 -29.88 5.98 -24.90
CA LEU A 167 -28.54 5.67 -24.38
C LEU A 167 -27.50 6.74 -24.75
N ILE A 168 -27.53 7.22 -25.99
CA ILE A 168 -26.63 8.29 -26.45
C ILE A 168 -26.91 9.59 -25.68
N LEU A 169 -28.18 9.93 -25.44
CA LEU A 169 -28.56 11.11 -24.66
C LEU A 169 -28.20 11.01 -23.16
N ARG A 170 -28.02 9.79 -22.64
CA ARG A 170 -27.69 9.54 -21.22
C ARG A 170 -26.18 9.39 -20.97
N ALA A 171 -25.42 9.09 -22.02
CA ALA A 171 -23.96 8.95 -21.96
C ALA A 171 -23.22 10.28 -22.11
N TYR A 172 -23.91 11.34 -22.52
CA TYR A 172 -23.42 12.72 -22.62
C TYR A 172 -24.01 13.57 -21.49
#